data_AF-A0AAX7UHG1-F1
#
_entry.id   AF-A0AAX7UHG1-F1
#
_cell.length_a   1.000
_cell.length_b   1.000
_cell.length_c   1.000
_cell.angle_alpha   90.00
_cell.angle_beta   90.00
_cell.angle_gamma   90.00
#
_symmetry.space_group_name_H-M   'P 1'
#
loop_
_entity.id
_entity.type
_entity.pdbx_description
1 polymer ?
#
loop_
_entity_poly.entity_id
_entity_poly.type
_entity_poly.pdbx_seq_one_letter_code
_entity_poly.pdbx_strand_id
1 'polypeptide(L)' 'MLQGEWKQLSWIHPGSKVTPDGEPTSSAHPARFSPDDKFSRHRVILKKRFNILLTQQPKPVM' A
#
# COMPACT_ATOMS: atom_id res chain seq x y z
N MET A 1 31.35 15.14 3.78
CA MET A 1 31.33 13.85 3.04
C MET A 1 31.54 12.75 4.07
N LEU A 2 30.66 11.81 4.39
CA LEU A 2 29.39 11.34 3.84
C LEU A 2 28.42 11.17 5.03
N GLN A 3 27.31 11.90 5.05
CA GLN A 3 26.14 11.54 5.86
C GLN A 3 25.11 10.99 4.86
N GLY A 4 25.24 9.70 4.56
CA GLY A 4 24.24 8.98 3.78
C GLY A 4 23.03 8.73 4.66
N GLU A 5 21.90 9.32 4.27
CA GLU A 5 20.59 9.12 4.87
C GLU A 5 20.17 7.64 4.80
N TRP A 6 20.29 6.93 5.92
CA TRP A 6 19.61 5.65 6.13
C TRP A 6 18.17 5.93 6.54
N LYS A 7 17.38 6.54 5.65
CA LYS A 7 16.00 6.94 5.94
C LYS A 7 14.95 6.07 5.27
N GLN A 8 15.17 4.76 5.13
CA GLN A 8 14.06 3.88 4.82
C GLN A 8 14.43 2.45 5.21
N LEU A 9 13.76 1.92 6.22
CA LEU A 9 13.50 0.52 6.54
C LEU A 9 13.09 0.48 8.03
N SER A 10 12.07 1.28 8.39
CA SER A 10 11.36 1.02 9.64
C SER A 10 10.60 -0.28 9.42
N TRP A 11 11.08 -1.36 10.03
CA TRP A 11 10.29 -2.56 10.25
C TRP A 11 9.11 -2.13 11.11
N ILE A 12 7.99 -1.84 10.45
CA ILE A 12 6.74 -1.50 11.11
C ILE A 12 6.36 -2.72 11.94
N HIS A 13 6.60 -2.66 13.25
CA HIS A 13 6.29 -3.75 14.16
C HIS A 13 4.75 -3.94 14.18
N PRO A 14 4.23 -5.15 13.96
CA PRO A 14 2.77 -5.42 13.91
C PRO A 14 2.03 -5.22 15.26
N GLY A 15 2.67 -4.61 16.25
CA GLY A 15 2.09 -4.31 17.57
C GLY A 15 1.74 -2.84 17.83
N SER A 16 2.25 -1.90 17.03
CA SER A 16 1.94 -0.46 17.18
C SER A 16 0.83 -0.03 16.23
N LYS A 17 -0.20 0.64 16.75
CA LYS A 17 -1.32 1.17 15.94
C LYS A 17 -0.97 2.46 15.20
N VAL A 18 0.09 3.13 15.62
CA VAL A 18 0.49 4.46 15.15
C VAL A 18 2.00 4.45 14.85
N THR A 19 2.40 5.07 13.75
CA THR A 19 3.81 5.26 13.38
C THR A 19 4.45 6.36 14.26
N PRO A 20 5.79 6.48 14.28
CA PRO A 20 6.46 7.57 14.99
C PRO A 20 6.03 8.97 14.53
N ASP A 21 5.55 9.09 13.29
CA ASP A 21 5.05 10.33 12.69
C ASP A 21 3.55 10.60 12.98
N GLY A 22 2.89 9.73 13.75
CA GLY A 22 1.47 9.87 14.11
C GLY A 22 0.48 9.25 13.10
N GLU A 23 0.95 8.62 12.03
CA GLU A 23 0.10 8.01 11.01
C GLU A 23 -0.41 6.62 11.44
N PRO A 24 -1.63 6.22 11.04
CA PRO A 24 -2.15 4.90 11.34
C PRO A 24 -1.32 3.82 10.64
N THR A 25 -0.99 2.76 11.38
CA THR A 25 -0.17 1.68 10.88
C THR A 25 -1.00 0.69 10.05
N SER A 26 -0.54 0.34 8.84
CA SER A 26 -1.15 -0.68 7.99
C SER A 26 -0.36 -1.99 8.01
N SER A 27 -1.04 -3.12 7.82
CA SER A 27 -0.38 -4.43 7.76
C SER A 27 0.58 -4.48 6.58
N ALA A 28 1.84 -4.84 6.83
CA ALA A 28 2.85 -5.04 5.79
C ALA A 28 2.57 -6.29 4.92
N HIS A 29 1.65 -7.15 5.34
CA HIS A 29 1.25 -8.32 4.56
C HIS A 29 0.28 -7.94 3.44
N PRO A 30 0.44 -8.50 2.23
CA PRO A 30 -0.50 -8.26 1.14
C PRO A 30 -1.89 -8.78 1.51
N ALA A 31 -2.92 -8.10 1.01
CA ALA A 31 -4.30 -8.56 1.18
C ALA A 31 -4.44 -9.99 0.67
N ARG A 32 -4.95 -10.89 1.52
CA ARG A 32 -5.11 -12.31 1.17
C ARG A 32 -6.10 -12.44 0.03
N PHE A 33 -5.73 -13.16 -1.02
CA PHE A 33 -6.63 -13.47 -2.12
C PHE A 33 -7.72 -14.41 -1.61
N SER A 34 -8.98 -13.99 -1.69
CA SER A 34 -10.15 -14.82 -1.42
C SER A 34 -10.84 -15.12 -2.75
N PRO A 35 -11.04 -16.40 -3.12
CA PRO A 35 -11.77 -16.77 -4.34
C PRO A 35 -13.19 -16.18 -4.37
N ASP A 36 -13.85 -16.17 -3.22
CA ASP A 36 -15.20 -15.62 -3.04
C ASP A 36 -15.20 -14.14 -2.65
N ASP A 37 -14.23 -13.35 -3.13
CA ASP A 37 -14.15 -11.92 -2.81
C ASP A 37 -15.41 -11.16 -3.29
N LYS A 38 -16.43 -11.15 -2.42
CA LYS A 38 -17.76 -10.56 -2.62
C LYS A 38 -17.69 -9.06 -2.92
N PHE A 39 -16.61 -8.40 -2.50
CA PHE A 39 -16.42 -6.96 -2.65
C PHE A 39 -15.46 -6.60 -3.79
N SER A 40 -14.96 -7.58 -4.54
CA SER A 40 -14.12 -7.36 -5.73
C SER A 40 -14.73 -6.36 -6.72
N ARG A 41 -16.02 -6.49 -7.04
CA ARG A 41 -16.75 -5.57 -7.93
C ARG A 41 -16.71 -4.13 -7.42
N HIS A 42 -17.02 -3.92 -6.14
CA HIS A 42 -17.02 -2.59 -5.52
C HIS A 42 -15.61 -1.98 -5.51
N ARG A 43 -14.60 -2.80 -5.20
CA ARG A 43 -13.19 -2.39 -5.25
C ARG A 43 -12.78 -1.92 -6.65
N VAL A 44 -13.15 -2.66 -7.70
CA VAL A 44 -12.84 -2.27 -9.09
C VAL A 44 -13.55 -0.97 -9.48
N ILE A 45 -14.82 -0.79 -9.10
CA ILE A 45 -15.57 0.45 -9.40
C ILE A 45 -14.91 1.66 -8.72
N LEU A 46 -14.55 1.55 -7.44
CA LEU A 46 -13.85 2.63 -6.72
C LEU A 46 -12.50 2.95 -7.39
N LYS A 47 -11.71 1.92 -7.73
CA LYS A 47 -10.44 2.13 -8.43
C LYS A 47 -10.60 2.86 -9.76
N LYS A 48 -11.65 2.55 -10.52
CA LYS A 48 -11.98 3.25 -11.78
C LYS A 48 -12.40 4.71 -11.55
N ARG A 49 -13.21 5.00 -10.52
CA ARG A 49 -13.66 6.37 -10.20
C ARG A 49 -12.52 7.31 -9.85
N PHE A 50 -11.50 6.80 -9.17
CA PHE A 50 -10.32 7.57 -8.78
C PHE A 50 -9.16 7.47 -9.79
N ASN A 51 -9.35 6.83 -10.95
CA ASN A 51 -8.31 6.61 -11.96
C ASN A 51 -7.02 5.93 -11.44
N ILE A 52 -7.13 5.13 -10.38
CA ILE A 52 -6.01 4.39 -9.75
C ILE A 52 -5.91 2.93 -10.24
N LEU A 53 -6.62 2.60 -11.33
CA LEU A 53 -6.56 1.26 -11.88
C LEU A 53 -5.22 1.07 -12.59
N LEU A 54 -4.45 0.04 -12.21
CA LEU A 54 -3.12 -0.24 -12.77
C LEU A 54 -3.11 -0.36 -14.30
N THR A 55 -4.21 -0.81 -14.90
CA THR A 55 -4.35 -0.91 -16.37
C THR A 55 -4.54 0.44 -17.07
N GLN A 56 -4.80 1.51 -16.32
CA GLN A 56 -4.93 2.88 -16.84
C GLN A 56 -3.65 3.70 -16.63
N GLN A 57 -2.70 3.20 -15.85
CA GLN A 57 -1.44 3.88 -15.57
C GLN A 57 -0.43 3.59 -16.70
N PRO A 58 0.47 4.54 -17.02
CA PRO A 58 1.55 4.28 -17.96
C PRO A 58 2.39 3.11 -17.45
N LYS A 59 2.88 2.27 -18.38
CA LYS A 59 3.77 1.17 -18.02
C LYS A 59 4.96 1.75 -17.23
N PRO A 60 5.35 1.17 -16.10
CA PRO A 60 6.53 1.62 -15.38
C PRO A 60 7.72 1.52 -16.33
N VAL A 61 8.46 2.62 -16.45
CA VAL A 61 9.74 2.63 -17.16
C VAL A 61 10.70 1.81 -16.31
N MET A 62 11.19 0.71 -16.87
CA MET A 62 12.21 -0.13 -16.24
C MET A 62 13.55 0.59 -16.19
#